data_AF-A0A497JFI6-F1
#
_entry.id   AF-A0A497JFI6-F1
#
_cell.length_a   1.000
_cell.length_b   1.000
_cell.length_c   1.000
_cell.angle_alpha   90.00
_cell.angle_beta   90.00
_cell.angle_gamma   90.00
#
_symmetry.space_group_name_H-M   'P 1'
#
loop_
_entity.id
_entity.type
_entity.pdbx_description
1 polymer ?
#
loop_
_entity_poly.entity_id
_entity_poly.type
_entity_poly.pdbx_seq_one_letter_code
_entity_poly.pdbx_strand_id
1 'polypeptide(L)'
;MVKEELLKKIRDLGFKVGYYGHDEFASWVWRKRKELLDEASKIGISEQARQVYEEGKELGHRQRIFDERKKKEKKLSEKRKREEILIKLELKREEFLNSNDPIVVASPKNIEKPRIIEKPKFIETPRILRRFFSLWD
;
A
#
# COMPACT_ATOMS: atom_id res chain seq x y z
N MET A 1 30.94 1.16 -20.43
CA MET A 1 29.62 1.84 -20.35
C MET A 1 29.78 3.25 -20.89
N VAL A 2 28.80 3.76 -21.64
CA VAL A 2 28.85 5.11 -22.20
C VAL A 2 28.59 6.13 -21.08
N LYS A 3 29.26 7.29 -21.13
CA LYS A 3 29.19 8.36 -20.11
C LYS A 3 27.74 8.68 -19.69
N GLU A 4 26.86 8.86 -20.66
CA GLU A 4 25.46 9.23 -20.43
C GLU A 4 24.67 8.14 -19.71
N GLU A 5 24.92 6.87 -20.06
CA GLU A 5 24.26 5.74 -19.42
C GLU A 5 24.68 5.59 -17.96
N LEU A 6 25.96 5.85 -17.65
CA LEU A 6 26.46 5.85 -16.29
C LEU A 6 25.82 6.96 -15.46
N LEU A 7 25.79 8.20 -15.97
CA LEU A 7 25.15 9.32 -15.29
C LEU A 7 23.65 9.08 -15.05
N LYS A 8 22.96 8.48 -16.01
CA LYS A 8 21.56 8.08 -15.85
C LYS A 8 21.38 7.08 -14.70
N LYS A 9 22.20 6.02 -14.65
CA LYS A 9 22.15 5.03 -13.55
C LYS A 9 22.42 5.65 -12.19
N ILE A 10 23.35 6.59 -12.12
CA ILE A 10 23.67 7.33 -10.89
C ILE A 10 22.50 8.20 -10.44
N ARG A 11 21.89 8.95 -11.37
CA ARG A 11 20.69 9.75 -11.11
C ARG A 11 19.53 8.89 -10.62
N ASP A 12 19.28 7.76 -11.29
CA ASP A 12 18.21 6.83 -10.95
C ASP A 12 18.42 6.21 -9.56
N LEU A 13 19.66 5.87 -9.21
CA LEU A 13 20.01 5.40 -7.87
C LEU A 13 19.74 6.49 -6.82
N GLY A 14 20.23 7.71 -7.06
CA GLY A 14 19.97 8.86 -6.20
C GLY A 14 18.47 9.07 -5.98
N PHE A 15 17.69 9.12 -7.07
CA PHE A 15 16.25 9.25 -7.03
C PHE A 15 15.58 8.18 -6.19
N LYS A 16 15.94 6.90 -6.35
CA LYS A 16 15.38 5.81 -5.54
C LYS A 16 15.72 5.98 -4.06
N VAL A 17 16.96 6.31 -3.74
CA VAL A 17 17.38 6.54 -2.36
C VAL A 17 16.57 7.67 -1.73
N GLY A 18 16.41 8.80 -2.42
CA GLY A 18 15.62 9.94 -1.96
C GLY A 18 14.12 9.65 -1.86
N TYR A 19 13.55 8.95 -2.85
CA TYR A 19 12.12 8.66 -2.94
C TYR A 19 11.66 7.61 -1.93
N TYR A 20 12.47 6.59 -1.66
CA TYR A 20 12.15 5.56 -0.67
C TYR A 20 12.69 5.89 0.72
N GLY A 21 13.54 6.92 0.86
CA GLY A 21 14.14 7.31 2.13
C GLY A 21 15.09 6.24 2.68
N HIS A 22 15.81 5.55 1.79
CA HIS A 22 16.80 4.57 2.21
C HIS A 22 17.95 5.22 2.96
N ASP A 23 18.44 4.56 4.00
CA ASP A 23 19.68 4.93 4.64
C ASP A 23 20.85 4.73 3.66
N GLU A 24 21.72 5.72 3.53
CA GLU A 24 22.92 5.64 2.69
C GLU A 24 23.88 4.54 3.14
N PHE A 25 23.81 4.16 4.42
CA PHE A 25 24.60 3.07 5.00
C PHE A 25 23.98 1.69 4.75
N ALA A 26 22.79 1.61 4.13
CA ALA A 26 22.25 0.35 3.69
C ALA A 26 23.26 -0.33 2.75
N SER A 27 23.66 -1.56 3.10
CA SER A 27 24.80 -2.23 2.49
C SER A 27 24.71 -2.36 0.97
N TRP A 28 23.50 -2.36 0.40
CA TRP A 28 23.29 -2.42 -1.05
C TRP A 28 23.41 -1.03 -1.72
N VAL A 29 22.95 0.04 -1.06
CA VAL A 29 23.04 1.43 -1.56
C VAL A 29 24.50 1.82 -1.62
N TRP A 30 25.22 1.63 -0.50
CA TRP A 30 26.65 1.94 -0.42
C TRP A 30 27.45 1.17 -1.47
N ARG A 31 27.24 -0.15 -1.59
CA ARG A 31 27.91 -0.98 -2.60
C ARG A 31 27.65 -0.46 -4.01
N LYS A 32 26.39 -0.18 -4.35
CA LYS A 32 26.02 0.25 -5.70
C LYS A 32 26.49 1.66 -6.03
N ARG A 33 26.41 2.58 -5.07
CA ARG A 33 26.92 3.94 -5.20
C ARG A 33 28.44 3.93 -5.40
N LYS A 34 29.16 3.13 -4.61
CA LYS A 34 30.61 2.96 -4.74
C LYS A 34 30.99 2.43 -6.13
N GLU A 35 30.34 1.35 -6.58
CA GLU A 35 30.54 0.76 -7.91
C GLU A 35 30.41 1.82 -9.03
N LEU A 36 29.32 2.58 -9.02
CA LEU A 36 29.06 3.59 -10.06
C LEU A 36 30.01 4.79 -9.99
N LEU A 37 30.39 5.23 -8.79
CA LEU A 37 31.35 6.33 -8.62
C LEU A 37 32.77 5.91 -8.98
N ASP A 38 33.17 4.66 -8.72
CA ASP A 38 34.46 4.12 -9.14
C ASP A 38 34.53 4.04 -10.68
N GLU A 39 33.44 3.66 -11.35
CA GLU A 39 33.34 3.71 -12.81
C GLU A 39 33.40 5.15 -13.35
N ALA A 40 32.76 6.10 -12.67
CA ALA A 40 32.83 7.52 -13.04
C ALA A 40 34.25 8.07 -12.88
N SER A 41 34.97 7.60 -11.86
CA SER A 41 36.36 7.97 -11.59
C SER A 41 37.30 7.48 -12.69
N LYS A 42 37.11 6.26 -13.19
CA LYS A 42 37.89 5.72 -14.32
C LYS A 42 37.76 6.55 -15.60
N ILE A 43 36.66 7.28 -15.76
CA ILE A 43 36.36 8.11 -16.95
C ILE A 43 36.61 9.62 -16.65
N GLY A 44 37.06 9.96 -15.43
CA GLY A 44 37.38 11.34 -15.05
C GLY A 44 36.15 12.24 -14.80
N ILE A 45 34.98 11.66 -14.54
CA ILE A 45 33.72 12.40 -14.34
C ILE A 45 33.16 12.28 -12.91
N SER A 46 34.02 12.04 -11.92
CA SER A 46 33.64 11.79 -10.53
C SER A 46 32.79 12.91 -9.92
N GLU A 47 33.16 14.17 -10.16
CA GLU A 47 32.47 15.30 -9.55
C GLU A 47 31.07 15.49 -10.14
N GLN A 48 30.97 15.43 -11.47
CA GLN A 48 29.69 15.45 -12.19
C GLN A 48 28.79 14.30 -11.72
N ALA A 49 29.34 13.10 -11.54
CA ALA A 49 28.62 11.94 -11.05
C ALA A 49 28.06 12.15 -9.63
N ARG A 50 28.84 12.75 -8.71
CA ARG A 50 28.36 13.08 -7.36
C ARG A 50 27.22 14.08 -7.38
N GLN A 51 27.35 15.15 -8.17
CA GLN A 51 26.29 16.16 -8.32
C GLN A 51 24.99 15.53 -8.84
N VAL A 52 25.09 14.72 -9.89
CA VAL A 52 23.94 14.03 -10.48
C VAL A 52 23.27 13.06 -9.51
N TYR A 53 24.05 12.41 -8.62
CA TYR A 53 23.50 11.57 -7.56
C TYR A 53 22.70 12.38 -6.54
N GLU A 54 23.26 13.48 -6.03
CA GLU A 54 22.58 14.33 -5.04
C GLU A 54 21.34 15.01 -5.63
N GLU A 55 21.42 15.51 -6.86
CA GLU A 55 20.26 16.02 -7.59
C GLU A 55 19.16 14.97 -7.73
N GLY A 56 19.54 13.74 -8.12
CA GLY A 56 18.63 12.61 -8.18
C GLY A 56 17.94 12.40 -6.83
N LYS A 57 18.71 12.39 -5.74
CA LYS A 57 18.22 12.19 -4.37
C LYS A 57 17.26 13.29 -3.92
N GLU A 58 17.58 14.55 -4.18
CA GLU A 58 16.67 15.65 -3.89
C GLU A 58 15.35 15.53 -4.68
N LEU A 59 15.43 15.21 -5.98
CA LEU A 59 14.25 15.01 -6.81
C LEU A 59 13.36 13.88 -6.26
N GLY A 60 13.96 12.76 -5.89
CA GLY A 60 13.25 11.64 -5.28
C GLY A 60 12.56 12.05 -3.98
N HIS A 61 13.27 12.78 -3.12
CA HIS A 61 12.72 13.27 -1.86
C HIS A 61 11.53 14.23 -2.06
N ARG A 62 11.66 15.19 -2.97
CA ARG A 62 10.58 16.12 -3.33
C ARG A 62 9.36 15.38 -3.88
N GLN A 63 9.58 14.40 -4.75
CA GLN A 63 8.52 13.57 -5.31
C GLN A 63 7.79 12.77 -4.23
N ARG A 64 8.52 12.19 -3.27
CA ARG A 64 7.93 11.49 -2.12
C ARG A 64 6.99 12.39 -1.34
N ILE A 65 7.43 13.61 -0.99
CA ILE A 65 6.60 14.58 -0.26
C ILE A 65 5.35 14.94 -1.05
N PHE A 66 5.48 15.17 -2.35
CA PHE A 66 4.36 15.47 -3.22
C PHE A 66 3.33 14.34 -3.25
N ASP A 67 3.77 13.09 -3.45
CA ASP A 67 2.89 11.93 -3.51
C ASP A 67 2.21 11.65 -2.17
N GLU A 68 2.90 11.89 -1.06
CA GLU A 68 2.31 11.82 0.29
C GLU A 68 1.22 12.87 0.49
N ARG A 69 1.44 14.12 0.07
CA ARG A 69 0.42 15.19 0.14
C ARG A 69 -0.81 14.83 -0.69
N LYS A 70 -0.59 14.41 -1.94
CA LYS A 70 -1.66 13.98 -2.86
C LYS A 70 -2.48 12.82 -2.29
N LYS A 71 -1.83 11.84 -1.66
CA LYS A 71 -2.52 10.73 -0.96
C LYS A 71 -3.36 11.23 0.21
N LYS A 72 -2.86 12.18 1.01
CA LYS A 72 -3.61 12.77 2.14
C LYS A 72 -4.83 13.56 1.64
N GLU A 73 -4.66 14.36 0.59
CA GLU A 73 -5.76 15.12 -0.05
C GLU A 73 -6.85 14.18 -0.58
N LYS A 74 -6.45 13.10 -1.27
CA LYS A 74 -7.41 12.10 -1.77
C LYS A 74 -8.19 11.44 -0.61
N LYS A 75 -7.51 11.03 0.45
CA LYS A 75 -8.15 10.46 1.65
C LYS A 75 -9.11 11.46 2.31
N LEU A 76 -8.74 12.73 2.38
CA LEU A 76 -9.59 13.78 2.94
C LEU A 76 -10.84 14.01 2.07
N SER A 77 -10.69 14.04 0.75
CA SER A 77 -11.81 14.15 -0.18
C SER A 77 -12.78 12.97 -0.05
N GLU A 78 -12.25 11.74 0.02
CA GLU A 78 -13.07 10.54 0.22
C GLU A 78 -13.79 10.56 1.58
N LYS A 79 -13.14 11.06 2.64
CA LYS A 79 -13.76 11.23 3.95
C LYS A 79 -14.93 12.21 3.90
N ARG A 80 -14.74 13.38 3.28
CA ARG A 80 -15.80 14.39 3.12
C ARG A 80 -17.01 13.85 2.36
N LYS A 81 -16.78 13.13 1.25
CA LYS A 81 -17.86 12.49 0.49
C LYS A 81 -18.65 11.48 1.31
N ARG A 82 -17.97 10.70 2.17
CA ARG A 82 -18.65 9.76 3.08
C ARG A 82 -19.50 10.50 4.11
N GLU A 83 -18.97 11.56 4.70
CA GLU A 83 -19.68 12.41 5.67
C GLU A 83 -20.93 13.04 5.03
N GLU A 84 -20.83 13.57 3.80
CA GLU A 84 -21.98 14.10 3.05
C GLU A 84 -23.07 13.03 2.80
N ILE A 85 -22.66 11.81 2.43
CA ILE A 85 -23.61 10.69 2.23
C ILE A 85 -24.30 10.32 3.55
N LEU A 86 -23.55 10.25 4.66
CA LEU A 86 -24.08 9.96 5.99
C LEU A 86 -25.12 10.99 6.43
N ILE A 87 -24.82 12.28 6.27
CA ILE A 87 -25.77 13.37 6.57
C ILE A 87 -27.04 13.22 5.73
N LYS A 88 -26.90 12.95 4.43
CA LYS A 88 -28.05 12.78 3.53
C LYS A 88 -28.91 11.57 3.91
N LEU A 89 -28.29 10.48 4.37
CA LEU A 89 -29.01 9.29 4.85
C LEU A 89 -29.75 9.56 6.15
N GLU A 90 -29.14 10.28 7.09
CA GLU A 90 -29.79 10.63 8.35
C GLU A 90 -30.98 11.57 8.13
N LEU A 91 -30.83 12.60 7.29
CA LEU A 91 -31.94 13.48 6.92
C LEU A 91 -33.11 12.69 6.30
N LYS A 92 -32.80 11.76 5.37
CA LYS A 92 -33.83 10.90 4.77
C LYS A 92 -34.50 9.97 5.79
N ARG A 93 -33.75 9.51 6.79
CA ARG A 93 -34.29 8.69 7.89
C ARG A 93 -35.22 9.51 8.78
N GLU A 94 -34.85 10.74 9.12
CA GLU A 94 -35.71 11.66 9.86
C GLU A 94 -36.97 12.01 9.08
N GLU A 95 -36.87 12.29 7.78
CA GLU A 95 -38.03 12.48 6.88
C GLU A 95 -38.96 11.26 6.91
N PHE A 96 -38.42 10.04 6.84
CA PHE A 96 -39.21 8.80 6.92
C PHE A 96 -39.91 8.64 8.27
N LEU A 97 -39.22 8.94 9.38
CA LEU A 97 -39.80 8.84 10.73
C LEU A 97 -40.87 9.89 11.01
N ASN A 98 -40.74 11.09 10.43
CA ASN A 98 -41.69 12.19 10.58
C ASN A 98 -42.85 12.14 9.58
N SER A 99 -42.78 11.24 8.60
CA SER A 99 -43.88 10.97 7.67
C SER A 99 -44.99 10.21 8.40
N ASN A 100 -46.20 10.77 8.41
CA ASN A 100 -47.42 10.09 8.90
C ASN A 100 -47.96 9.03 7.91
N ASP A 101 -47.17 8.64 6.90
CA ASP A 101 -47.59 7.64 5.93
C ASP A 101 -47.68 6.25 6.58
N PRO A 102 -48.76 5.49 6.35
CA PRO A 102 -48.89 4.15 6.90
C PRO A 102 -47.79 3.25 6.33
N ILE A 103 -47.00 2.64 7.24
CA ILE A 103 -45.99 1.64 6.87
C ILE A 103 -46.72 0.41 6.33
N VAL A 104 -46.80 0.28 5.00
CA VAL A 104 -47.31 -0.94 4.35
C VAL A 104 -46.21 -2.01 4.43
N VAL A 105 -46.17 -2.75 5.54
CA VAL A 105 -45.35 -3.95 5.65
C VAL A 105 -46.02 -5.04 4.81
N ALA A 106 -45.54 -5.24 3.59
CA ALA A 106 -45.92 -6.43 2.82
C ALA A 106 -45.58 -7.67 3.66
N SER A 107 -46.57 -8.53 3.92
CA SER A 107 -46.33 -9.78 4.65
C SER A 107 -45.19 -10.55 3.99
N PRO A 108 -44.18 -11.02 4.73
CA PRO A 108 -43.07 -11.75 4.14
C PRO A 108 -43.63 -12.97 3.40
N LYS A 109 -43.32 -13.07 2.10
CA LYS A 109 -43.62 -14.27 1.31
C LYS A 109 -42.92 -15.44 1.99
N ASN A 110 -43.68 -16.51 2.28
CA ASN A 110 -43.24 -17.76 2.88
C ASN A 110 -41.77 -18.06 2.59
N ILE A 111 -40.93 -17.94 3.62
CA ILE A 111 -39.54 -18.38 3.56
C ILE A 111 -39.60 -19.91 3.61
N GLU A 112 -39.27 -20.58 2.51
CA GLU A 112 -39.16 -22.04 2.49
C GLU A 112 -38.24 -22.50 3.63
N LYS A 113 -38.65 -23.54 4.36
CA LYS A 113 -37.91 -24.06 5.51
C LYS A 113 -36.46 -24.33 5.09
N PRO A 114 -35.44 -23.87 5.85
CA PRO A 114 -34.05 -24.10 5.48
C PRO A 114 -33.79 -25.61 5.38
N ARG A 115 -33.12 -26.04 4.31
CA ARG A 115 -32.64 -27.41 4.19
C ARG A 115 -31.69 -27.70 5.35
N ILE A 116 -31.94 -28.78 6.07
CA ILE A 116 -31.02 -29.32 7.07
C ILE A 116 -29.75 -29.71 6.32
N ILE A 117 -28.67 -28.94 6.51
CA ILE A 117 -27.35 -29.27 6.01
C ILE A 117 -26.84 -30.42 6.89
N GLU A 118 -26.59 -31.59 6.30
CA GLU A 118 -26.00 -32.71 7.02
C GLU A 118 -24.66 -32.30 7.65
N LYS A 119 -24.39 -32.81 8.86
CA LYS A 119 -23.19 -32.47 9.62
C LYS A 119 -21.95 -32.82 8.78
N PRO A 120 -20.97 -31.92 8.65
CA PRO A 120 -19.75 -32.22 7.91
C PRO A 120 -19.06 -33.44 8.55
N LYS A 121 -18.61 -34.36 7.70
CA LYS A 121 -17.83 -35.53 8.15
C LYS A 121 -16.56 -35.05 8.82
N PHE A 122 -16.27 -35.63 9.98
CA PHE A 122 -15.09 -35.33 10.77
C PHE A 122 -13.83 -35.46 9.90
N ILE A 123 -13.04 -34.40 9.81
CA ILE A 123 -11.76 -34.43 9.10
C ILE A 123 -10.81 -35.25 9.99
N GLU A 124 -10.33 -36.40 9.49
CA GLU A 124 -9.29 -37.15 10.18
C GLU A 124 -8.06 -36.26 10.38
N THR A 125 -7.50 -36.27 11.59
CA THR A 125 -6.36 -35.43 11.91
C THR A 125 -5.18 -35.73 10.97
N PRO A 126 -4.59 -34.70 10.33
CA PRO A 126 -3.48 -34.88 9.43
C PRO A 126 -2.32 -35.58 10.16
N ARG A 127 -1.65 -36.52 9.48
CA ARG A 127 -0.61 -37.42 10.06
C ARG A 127 0.46 -36.69 10.88
N ILE A 128 0.75 -35.44 10.55
CA ILE A 128 1.75 -34.60 11.24
C ILE A 128 1.32 -34.29 12.69
N LEU A 129 0.02 -34.13 12.95
CA LEU A 129 -0.50 -33.86 14.29
C LEU A 129 -0.54 -35.12 15.18
N ARG A 130 -0.61 -36.34 14.62
CA ARG A 130 -0.59 -37.57 15.43
C ARG A 130 0.69 -37.72 16.25
N ARG A 131 1.83 -37.27 15.70
CA ARG A 131 3.13 -37.36 16.36
C ARG A 131 3.33 -36.29 17.43
N PHE A 132 2.59 -35.19 17.35
CA PHE A 132 2.62 -34.11 18.35
C PHE A 132 1.85 -34.48 19.61
N PHE A 133 0.72 -35.18 19.46
CA PHE A 133 -0.10 -35.61 20.60
C PHE A 133 0.42 -36.91 21.26
N SER A 134 1.21 -37.74 20.57
CA SER A 134 1.81 -38.96 21.16
C SER A 134 3.03 -38.71 22.05
N LEU A 135 3.43 -37.45 22.26
CA LEU A 135 4.59 -37.04 23.05
C LEU A 135 4.17 -36.42 24.39
N TRP A 136 2.86 -36.43 24.70
CA TRP A 136 2.23 -35.85 25.88
C TRP A 136 1.27 -36.84 26.58
N ASP A 137 1.51 -38.14 26.36
CA ASP A 137 1.04 -39.27 27.19
C ASP A 137 2.30 -39.99 27.74
#